data_AF-A0A7C1IVR8-F1
#
_entry.id   AF-A0A7C1IVR8-F1
#
_cell.length_a   1.000
_cell.length_b   1.000
_cell.length_c   1.000
_cell.angle_alpha   90.00
_cell.angle_beta   90.00
_cell.angle_gamma   90.00
#
_symmetry.space_group_name_H-M   'P 1'
#
loop_
_entity.id
_entity.type
_entity.pdbx_description
1 polymer ?
#
loop_
_entity_poly.entity_id
_entity_poly.type
_entity_poly.pdbx_seq_one_letter_code
_entity_poly.pdbx_strand_id
1 'polypeptide(L)'
;MGFLRKLFGAKTEPPLSAYAAPAPDAHVTPDATRCVQCGVCGYNCPAGIPVRDYARQGQLVDDPRCVQCGKCVEVCPRGTLRWERPNSVVMQWDEAEYAELKQLFAEAK
;
A
#
# COMPACT_ATOMS: atom_id res chain seq x y z
N MET A 1 49.35 -10.10 -2.19
CA MET A 1 48.66 -9.48 -1.04
C MET A 1 47.53 -8.62 -1.56
N GLY A 2 46.34 -8.80 -0.98
CA GLY A 2 45.05 -8.47 -1.60
C GLY A 2 44.78 -6.99 -1.79
N PHE A 3 44.68 -6.58 -3.06
CA PHE A 3 44.18 -5.28 -3.50
C PHE A 3 42.90 -5.46 -4.33
N LEU A 4 42.04 -6.39 -3.91
CA LEU A 4 40.80 -6.74 -4.60
C LEU A 4 39.66 -6.75 -3.57
N ARG A 5 38.54 -6.08 -3.89
CA ARG A 5 37.23 -6.04 -3.18
C ARG A 5 36.90 -4.81 -2.33
N LYS A 6 37.25 -3.59 -2.78
CA LYS A 6 36.62 -2.35 -2.28
C LYS A 6 35.95 -1.50 -3.38
N LEU A 7 35.35 -2.15 -4.39
CA LEU A 7 34.62 -1.45 -5.47
C LEU A 7 33.17 -1.90 -5.65
N PHE A 8 32.64 -2.75 -4.79
CA PHE A 8 31.21 -3.09 -4.80
C PHE A 8 30.60 -2.60 -3.49
N GLY A 9 30.18 -1.34 -3.51
CA GLY A 9 29.26 -0.81 -2.51
C GLY A 9 28.08 -1.76 -2.42
N ALA A 10 27.84 -2.27 -1.22
CA ALA A 10 26.66 -3.05 -0.92
C ALA A 10 25.45 -2.23 -1.37
N LYS A 11 24.76 -2.69 -2.42
CA LYS A 11 23.37 -2.31 -2.63
C LYS A 11 22.65 -2.89 -1.43
N THR A 12 22.53 -2.13 -0.35
CA THR A 12 21.61 -2.48 0.72
C THR A 12 20.24 -2.41 0.07
N GLU A 13 19.74 -3.58 -0.33
CA GLU A 13 18.37 -3.72 -0.77
C GLU A 13 17.51 -3.06 0.32
N PRO A 14 16.69 -2.06 -0.04
CA PRO A 14 15.86 -1.42 0.97
C PRO A 14 14.97 -2.53 1.56
N PRO A 15 14.67 -2.49 2.87
CA PRO A 15 13.98 -3.59 3.54
C PRO A 15 12.70 -3.93 2.77
N LEU A 16 12.21 -5.18 2.82
CA LEU A 16 10.94 -5.54 2.17
C LEU A 16 9.79 -4.57 2.53
N SER A 17 9.86 -3.94 3.70
CA SER A 17 8.96 -2.86 4.14
C SER A 17 8.99 -1.59 3.27
N ALA A 18 10.07 -1.35 2.53
CA ALA A 18 10.20 -0.26 1.56
C ALA A 18 9.48 -0.54 0.24
N TYR A 19 9.20 -1.82 -0.08
CA TYR A 19 8.40 -2.25 -1.22
C TYR A 19 6.96 -2.61 -0.82
N ALA A 20 6.50 -2.16 0.35
CA ALA A 20 5.15 -2.44 0.82
C ALA A 20 4.12 -1.72 -0.04
N ALA A 21 3.68 -2.38 -1.11
CA ALA A 21 2.45 -2.07 -1.83
C ALA A 21 1.31 -1.88 -0.80
N PRO A 22 0.32 -1.02 -1.09
CA PRO A 22 -0.91 -1.04 -0.32
C PRO A 22 -1.39 -2.50 -0.24
N ALA A 23 -1.78 -2.93 0.97
CA ALA A 23 -2.34 -4.26 1.14
C ALA A 23 -3.51 -4.45 0.14
N PRO A 24 -3.78 -5.66 -0.34
CA PRO A 24 -4.84 -5.90 -1.34
C PRO A 24 -6.22 -5.40 -0.87
N ASP A 25 -6.39 -5.24 0.43
CA ASP A 25 -7.55 -4.71 1.15
C ASP A 25 -7.40 -3.24 1.59
N ALA A 26 -6.38 -2.52 1.13
CA ALA A 26 -6.24 -1.10 1.42
C ALA A 26 -7.25 -0.27 0.60
N HIS A 27 -8.13 0.42 1.32
CA HIS A 27 -9.12 1.32 0.74
C HIS A 27 -8.78 2.78 1.05
N VAL A 28 -9.34 3.68 0.22
CA VAL A 28 -9.32 5.12 0.51
C VAL A 28 -10.45 5.43 1.48
N THR A 29 -10.10 5.92 2.66
CA THR A 29 -11.04 6.32 3.71
C THR A 29 -11.27 7.83 3.68
N PRO A 30 -12.52 8.31 3.56
CA PRO A 30 -12.82 9.73 3.65
C PRO A 30 -13.00 10.23 5.09
N ASP A 31 -12.83 11.53 5.27
CA ASP A 31 -13.42 12.32 6.36
C ASP A 31 -14.46 13.27 5.76
N ALA A 32 -15.73 12.86 5.80
CA ALA A 32 -16.81 13.59 5.16
C ALA A 32 -16.94 15.04 5.66
N THR A 33 -16.54 15.32 6.90
CA THR A 33 -16.63 16.67 7.49
C THR A 33 -15.75 17.69 6.78
N ARG A 34 -14.72 17.22 6.08
CA ARG A 34 -13.77 18.05 5.31
C ARG A 34 -14.14 18.15 3.83
N CYS A 35 -15.11 17.36 3.35
CA CYS A 35 -15.47 17.31 1.95
C CYS A 35 -16.29 18.55 1.54
N VAL A 36 -15.72 19.38 0.66
CA VAL A 36 -16.41 20.55 0.07
C VAL A 36 -17.04 20.26 -1.29
N GLN A 37 -17.13 18.98 -1.68
CA GLN A 37 -17.78 18.51 -2.91
C GLN A 37 -17.26 19.11 -4.23
N CYS A 38 -16.01 19.61 -4.25
CA CYS A 38 -15.39 20.23 -5.44
C CYS A 38 -15.23 19.27 -6.64
N GLY A 39 -15.25 17.95 -6.44
CA GLY A 39 -15.26 16.98 -7.53
C GLY A 39 -13.90 16.63 -8.16
N VAL A 40 -12.82 17.31 -7.77
CA VAL A 40 -11.48 17.07 -8.35
C VAL A 40 -10.99 15.63 -8.20
N CYS A 41 -11.40 14.93 -7.13
CA CYS A 41 -11.05 13.53 -6.91
C CYS A 41 -11.69 12.58 -7.93
N GLY A 42 -12.93 12.85 -8.36
CA GLY A 42 -13.61 12.07 -9.39
C GLY A 42 -13.07 12.39 -10.79
N TYR A 43 -12.85 13.68 -11.07
CA TYR A 43 -12.28 14.14 -12.35
C TYR A 43 -10.91 13.52 -12.65
N ASN A 44 -10.05 13.40 -11.63
CA ASN A 44 -8.71 12.83 -11.78
C ASN A 44 -8.67 11.31 -11.56
N CYS A 45 -9.81 10.63 -11.42
CA CYS A 45 -9.81 9.17 -11.29
C CYS A 45 -9.65 8.52 -12.67
N PRO A 46 -8.53 7.83 -12.97
CA PRO A 46 -8.32 7.21 -14.28
C PRO A 46 -9.30 6.05 -14.53
N ALA A 47 -9.86 5.45 -13.48
CA ALA A 47 -10.86 4.40 -13.56
C ALA A 47 -12.31 4.92 -13.70
N GLY A 48 -12.51 6.25 -13.73
CA GLY A 48 -13.84 6.86 -13.85
C GLY A 48 -14.75 6.65 -12.63
N ILE A 49 -14.18 6.36 -11.46
CA ILE A 49 -14.94 6.13 -10.23
C ILE A 49 -15.49 7.48 -9.73
N PRO A 50 -16.76 7.58 -9.30
CA PRO A 50 -17.33 8.79 -8.73
C PRO A 50 -16.83 9.03 -7.29
N VAL A 51 -15.51 9.22 -7.11
CA VAL A 51 -14.86 9.30 -5.79
C VAL A 51 -15.46 10.38 -4.89
N ARG A 52 -15.98 11.47 -5.47
CA ARG A 52 -16.65 12.54 -4.72
C ARG A 52 -17.84 12.02 -3.91
N ASP A 53 -18.54 11.03 -4.45
CA ASP A 53 -19.78 10.52 -3.87
C ASP A 53 -19.47 9.67 -2.64
N TYR A 54 -18.42 8.84 -2.69
CA TYR A 54 -17.86 8.18 -1.51
C TYR A 54 -17.38 9.21 -0.48
N ALA A 55 -16.64 10.24 -0.94
CA ALA A 55 -16.06 11.26 -0.07
C ALA A 55 -17.12 12.07 0.71
N ARG A 56 -18.20 12.51 0.04
CA ARG A 56 -19.28 13.28 0.68
C ARG A 56 -20.12 12.43 1.64
N GLN A 57 -20.20 11.12 1.40
CA GLN A 57 -20.95 10.16 2.21
C GLN A 57 -20.12 9.58 3.36
N GLY A 58 -18.81 9.82 3.38
CA GLY A 58 -17.91 9.22 4.38
C GLY A 58 -17.73 7.72 4.19
N GLN A 59 -17.99 7.21 3.00
CA GLN A 59 -17.90 5.78 2.67
C GLN A 59 -16.52 5.46 2.11
N LEU A 60 -16.01 4.27 2.44
CA LEU A 60 -14.79 3.76 1.82
C LEU A 60 -14.94 3.76 0.29
N VAL A 61 -13.87 4.10 -0.42
CA VAL A 61 -13.82 3.92 -1.88
C VAL A 61 -13.59 2.43 -2.16
N ASP A 62 -14.67 1.66 -2.03
CA ASP A 62 -14.73 0.22 -2.28
C ASP A 62 -15.40 -0.03 -3.63
N ASP A 63 -14.70 0.37 -4.70
CA ASP A 63 -15.12 0.12 -6.07
C ASP A 63 -14.14 -0.88 -6.70
N PRO A 64 -14.61 -1.99 -7.29
CA PRO A 64 -13.74 -3.02 -7.86
C PRO A 64 -12.88 -2.51 -9.03
N ARG A 65 -13.20 -1.35 -9.60
CA ARG A 65 -12.38 -0.69 -10.63
C ARG A 65 -11.20 0.09 -10.04
N CYS A 66 -11.12 0.22 -8.72
CA CYS A 66 -10.07 0.99 -8.07
C CYS A 66 -8.72 0.27 -8.20
N VAL A 67 -7.87 0.78 -9.10
CA VAL A 67 -6.50 0.26 -9.32
C VAL A 67 -5.47 0.78 -8.30
N GLN A 68 -5.95 1.34 -7.18
CA GLN A 68 -5.13 1.88 -6.10
C GLN A 68 -4.05 2.91 -6.51
N CYS A 69 -4.29 3.70 -7.57
CA CYS A 69 -3.31 4.68 -8.07
C CYS A 69 -3.02 5.87 -7.14
N GLY A 70 -3.90 6.16 -6.17
CA GLY A 70 -3.71 7.23 -5.18
C GLY A 70 -4.00 8.65 -5.67
N LYS A 71 -4.36 8.86 -6.94
CA LYS A 71 -4.54 10.22 -7.48
C LYS A 71 -5.60 11.02 -6.74
N CYS A 72 -6.71 10.40 -6.33
CA CYS A 72 -7.77 11.07 -5.59
C CYS A 72 -7.33 11.61 -4.22
N VAL A 73 -6.39 10.91 -3.56
CA VAL A 73 -5.78 11.34 -2.30
C VAL A 73 -4.84 12.52 -2.55
N GLU A 74 -3.97 12.41 -3.56
CA GLU A 74 -2.99 13.43 -3.95
C GLU A 74 -3.64 14.78 -4.29
N VAL A 75 -4.71 14.77 -5.09
CA VAL A 75 -5.33 16.00 -5.60
C VAL A 75 -6.36 16.63 -4.66
N CYS A 76 -6.66 16.01 -3.52
CA CYS A 76 -7.71 16.50 -2.63
C CYS A 76 -7.24 17.77 -1.87
N PRO A 77 -7.75 18.98 -2.19
CA PRO A 77 -7.23 20.22 -1.60
C PRO A 77 -7.58 20.36 -0.11
N ARG A 78 -8.57 19.59 0.37
CA ARG A 78 -8.99 19.58 1.76
C ARG A 78 -8.37 18.47 2.57
N GLY A 79 -7.61 17.55 1.95
CA GLY A 79 -7.09 16.34 2.61
C GLY A 79 -8.21 15.46 3.18
N THR A 80 -9.36 15.40 2.49
CA THR A 80 -10.53 14.59 2.88
C THR A 80 -10.24 13.09 2.78
N LEU A 81 -9.42 12.68 1.82
CA LEU A 81 -9.18 11.28 1.47
C LEU A 81 -7.80 10.85 1.99
N ARG A 82 -7.70 9.66 2.57
CA ARG A 82 -6.45 9.05 3.03
C ARG A 82 -6.43 7.56 2.74
N TRP A 83 -5.23 6.99 2.62
CA TRP A 83 -5.07 5.54 2.62
C TRP A 83 -5.19 5.03 4.05
N GLU A 84 -6.10 4.08 4.27
CA GLU A 84 -6.10 3.29 5.47
C GLU A 84 -5.52 1.93 5.11
N ARG A 85 -4.41 1.57 5.76
CA ARG A 85 -3.97 0.18 5.75
C ARG A 85 -4.84 -0.51 6.80
N PRO A 86 -5.75 -1.43 6.42
CA PRO A 86 -6.25 -2.37 7.41
C PRO A 86 -5.02 -2.98 8.06
N ASN A 87 -5.01 -2.95 9.39
CA ASN A 87 -3.87 -3.32 10.22
C ASN A 87 -3.28 -4.59 9.63
N SER A 88 -2.09 -4.47 9.03
CA SER A 88 -1.48 -5.55 8.26
C SER A 88 -1.58 -6.79 9.13
N VAL A 89 -2.27 -7.82 8.65
CA VAL A 89 -1.96 -9.17 9.09
C VAL A 89 -0.47 -9.32 8.82
N VAL A 90 0.34 -9.01 9.82
CA VAL A 90 1.67 -9.59 9.94
C VAL A 90 1.38 -11.07 9.77
N MET A 91 1.91 -11.65 8.70
CA MET A 91 1.82 -13.08 8.49
C MET A 91 2.32 -13.71 9.79
N GLN A 92 1.38 -14.19 10.62
CA GLN A 92 1.68 -14.88 11.86
C GLN A 92 2.08 -16.27 11.43
N TRP A 93 3.27 -16.39 10.85
CA TRP A 93 3.94 -17.66 10.75
C TRP A 93 4.30 -18.02 12.17
N ASP A 94 3.69 -19.07 12.70
CA ASP A 94 4.11 -19.59 13.97
C ASP A 94 5.56 -20.12 13.86
N GLU A 95 6.25 -20.23 14.98
CA GLU A 95 7.63 -20.73 15.02
C GLU A 95 7.76 -22.14 14.40
N ALA A 96 6.66 -22.89 14.30
CA ALA A 96 6.66 -24.24 13.73
C ALA A 96 6.75 -24.21 12.21
N GLU A 97 5.97 -23.36 11.53
CA GLU A 97 6.02 -23.22 10.06
C GLU A 97 7.40 -22.74 9.58
N TYR A 98 8.06 -21.85 10.33
CA TYR A 98 9.40 -21.36 9.98
C TYR A 98 10.50 -22.40 10.22
N ALA A 99 10.33 -23.28 11.23
CA ALA A 99 11.25 -24.38 11.50
C ALA A 99 11.21 -25.45 10.41
N GLU A 100 10.02 -25.82 9.93
CA GLU A 100 9.85 -26.79 8.83
C GLU A 100 10.47 -26.29 7.52
N LEU A 101 10.25 -25.02 7.17
CA LEU A 101 10.88 -24.41 5.98
C LEU A 101 12.40 -24.43 6.07
N LYS A 102 12.97 -24.10 7.24
CA LYS A 102 14.42 -24.16 7.46
C LYS A 102 14.97 -25.57 7.30
N GLN A 103 14.25 -26.58 7.79
CA GLN A 103 14.63 -27.98 7.67
C GLN A 103 14.65 -28.41 6.19
N LEU A 104 13.60 -28.07 5.43
CA LEU A 104 13.51 -28.36 4.00
C LEU A 104 14.67 -27.75 3.19
N PHE A 105 15.06 -26.50 3.48
CA PHE A 105 16.20 -25.87 2.80
C PHE A 105 17.57 -26.37 3.29
N ALA A 106 17.66 -26.92 4.50
CA ALA A 106 18.87 -27.55 5.00
C ALA A 106 19.12 -28.93 4.37
N GLU A 107 18.05 -29.66 4.06
CA GLU A 107 18.08 -31.00 3.45
C GLU A 107 18.21 -30.96 1.91
N ALA A 108 17.90 -29.82 1.28
CA ALA A 108 18.05 -29.61 -0.17
C ALA A 108 19.51 -29.31 -0.60
N LYS A 109 20.51 -29.78 0.15
CA LYS A 109 21.94 -29.55 -0.10
C LYS A 109 22.72 -30.84 -0.31
#